data_AF-A0A423HUF0-F1
#
_entry.id   AF-A0A423HUF0-F1
#
_cell.length_a   1.000
_cell.length_b   1.000
_cell.length_c   1.000
_cell.angle_alpha   90.00
_cell.angle_beta   90.00
_cell.angle_gamma   90.00
#
_symmetry.space_group_name_H-M   'P 1'
#
loop_
_entity.id
_entity.type
_entity.pdbx_description
1 polymer ?
#
loop_
_entity_poly.entity_id
_entity_poly.type
_entity_poly.pdbx_seq_one_letter_code
_entity_poly.pdbx_strand_id
1 'polypeptide(L)'
;MGKRKVFTKTDLSVPQVEHSHDMAGNVVILPEAIPPNNTMVKFGRNASNSRSFDFARWYGTSINAITYACQRQIERFLAGQEGAVMGSTVANYCLNGLRNFLDYCMLRATAFGRDLALADVNRDLIDGYLGHLAGLGVATIGQKSLYMSTKPVLLALGRRGLIPLLAYGDAATFPHNPFPHSNRKTKGETALSKRERQAFTVALRQAIKPIWADNAPVTGELLVFALLVVALHTGRNTTPLLEMGRDCLRPHPKENIVFMVLWKRRGYNSSKVALRAGSDAERLLESTPSVRTNVASLIRRVMALTEPLDAEAPDDLKGRVWLYRTRDPKSVGQVTTLSAQTLAQARNRLVAEYGLTDSDGRPLRINISRLRKTFANRIFELTDGDLATTAAALGNTPQVTDQNYLGPDENARRNWQFMGVVLVQELLTRTIGATYRDTPMGRCADPVNGQYAPKREGATCMNFMNCLRCKHYAVTAEDLYKLFSFYFRVLAERSRMDKRRWAREYAHIPRLVDHYIVAEGLRRGTFKAEAVEAARERARALPHPFWTVELINTLEVFA
;
A
#
# COMPACT_ATOMS: atom_id res chain seq x y z
N MET A 1 -10.10 16.57 20.55
CA MET A 1 -11.51 16.19 20.32
C MET A 1 -11.94 15.21 21.40
N GLY A 2 -12.99 15.55 22.15
CA GLY A 2 -13.39 14.87 23.37
C GLY A 2 -13.83 13.42 23.15
N LYS A 3 -13.46 12.54 24.09
CA LYS A 3 -13.95 11.16 24.16
C LYS A 3 -15.48 11.20 24.26
N ARG A 4 -16.17 10.73 23.22
CA ARG A 4 -17.63 10.63 23.16
C ARG A 4 -18.09 9.66 24.25
N LYS A 5 -18.82 10.15 25.26
CA LYS A 5 -19.49 9.30 26.26
C LYS A 5 -20.56 8.47 25.54
N VAL A 6 -20.42 7.15 25.56
CA VAL A 6 -21.42 6.20 25.06
C VAL A 6 -22.41 5.99 26.20
N PHE A 7 -23.65 6.41 26.01
CA PHE A 7 -24.74 6.10 26.93
C PHE A 7 -25.32 4.74 26.53
N THR A 8 -25.20 3.75 27.40
CA THR A 8 -25.88 2.46 27.25
C THR A 8 -27.37 2.71 27.44
N LYS A 9 -28.13 2.84 26.34
CA LYS A 9 -29.59 2.78 26.41
C LYS A 9 -29.98 1.31 26.58
N THR A 10 -30.36 0.93 27.78
CA THR A 10 -31.03 -0.34 28.05
C THR A 10 -32.45 -0.22 27.49
N ASP A 11 -32.61 -0.59 26.23
CA ASP A 11 -33.92 -0.67 25.55
C ASP A 11 -34.42 -2.12 25.66
N LEU A 12 -35.71 -2.31 25.96
CA LEU A 12 -36.36 -3.63 26.02
C LEU A 12 -36.41 -4.29 24.63
N SER A 13 -36.16 -3.54 23.55
CA SER A 13 -36.03 -4.04 22.18
C SER A 13 -34.72 -4.77 21.87
N VAL A 14 -33.78 -4.83 22.82
CA VAL A 14 -32.46 -5.44 22.62
C VAL A 14 -32.58 -6.96 22.54
N PRO A 15 -32.12 -7.59 21.44
CA PRO A 15 -32.11 -9.05 21.32
C PRO A 15 -31.35 -9.69 22.48
N GLN A 16 -32.06 -10.43 23.33
CA GLN A 16 -31.48 -11.21 24.40
C GLN A 16 -31.33 -12.67 23.99
N VAL A 17 -30.47 -13.39 24.69
CA VAL A 17 -30.37 -14.84 24.57
C VAL A 17 -31.26 -15.39 25.66
N GLU A 18 -32.38 -16.00 25.29
CA GLU A 18 -33.32 -16.60 26.25
C GLU A 18 -32.71 -17.88 26.82
N HIS A 19 -32.42 -17.89 28.12
CA HIS A 19 -31.70 -18.98 28.76
C HIS A 19 -32.13 -19.20 30.21
N SER A 20 -31.81 -20.40 30.70
CA SER A 20 -31.90 -20.85 32.08
C SER A 20 -30.53 -21.40 32.52
N HIS A 21 -30.42 -21.80 33.79
CA HIS A 21 -29.24 -22.51 34.30
C HIS A 21 -29.60 -23.97 34.59
N ASP A 22 -28.73 -24.91 34.19
CA ASP A 22 -28.85 -26.31 34.59
C ASP A 22 -28.45 -26.52 36.05
N MET A 23 -28.59 -27.76 36.53
CA MET A 23 -28.21 -28.15 37.90
C MET A 23 -26.71 -27.96 38.21
N ALA A 24 -25.86 -27.84 37.18
CA ALA A 24 -24.43 -27.57 37.31
C ALA A 24 -24.11 -26.07 37.15
N GLY A 25 -25.11 -25.20 37.00
CA GLY A 25 -24.98 -23.76 36.83
C GLY A 25 -24.64 -23.33 35.40
N ASN A 26 -24.60 -24.23 34.42
CA ASN A 26 -24.33 -23.89 33.02
C ASN A 26 -25.54 -23.25 32.35
N VAL A 27 -25.27 -22.34 31.42
CA VAL A 27 -26.31 -21.68 30.63
C VAL A 27 -26.89 -22.65 29.60
N VAL A 28 -28.21 -22.87 29.67
CA VAL A 28 -28.99 -23.69 28.73
C VAL A 28 -30.06 -22.82 28.08
N ILE A 29 -30.09 -22.83 26.75
CA ILE A 29 -31.10 -22.08 25.98
C ILE A 29 -32.47 -22.74 26.15
N LEU A 30 -33.52 -21.94 26.33
CA LEU A 30 -34.89 -22.46 26.42
C LEU A 30 -35.26 -23.18 25.11
N PRO A 31 -35.72 -24.44 25.14
CA PRO A 31 -36.07 -25.18 23.92
C PRO A 31 -37.10 -24.46 23.05
N GLU A 32 -38.03 -23.74 23.68
CA GLU A 32 -39.08 -22.93 23.03
C GLU A 32 -38.52 -21.74 22.22
N ALA A 33 -37.32 -21.28 22.54
CA ALA A 33 -36.66 -20.17 21.86
C ALA A 33 -35.92 -20.60 20.57
N ILE A 34 -35.79 -21.90 20.32
CA ILE A 34 -35.03 -22.48 19.20
C ILE A 34 -35.97 -23.25 18.26
N PRO A 35 -35.93 -22.98 16.94
CA PRO A 35 -35.26 -21.87 16.27
C PRO A 35 -36.01 -20.54 16.49
N PRO A 36 -35.35 -19.38 16.33
CA PRO A 36 -36.06 -18.11 16.38
C PRO A 36 -37.00 -17.96 15.18
N ASN A 37 -38.09 -17.21 15.34
CA ASN A 37 -39.09 -16.94 14.28
C ASN A 37 -38.49 -16.44 12.95
N ASN A 38 -37.32 -15.79 13.00
CA ASN A 38 -36.58 -15.39 11.81
C ASN A 38 -35.11 -15.78 11.94
N THR A 39 -34.63 -16.65 11.05
CA THR A 39 -33.22 -17.08 10.96
C THR A 39 -32.38 -16.14 10.09
N MET A 40 -33.02 -15.21 9.37
CA MET A 40 -32.36 -14.27 8.47
C MET A 40 -32.10 -12.93 9.15
N VAL A 41 -30.82 -12.61 9.33
CA VAL A 41 -30.37 -11.33 9.86
C VAL A 41 -30.09 -10.37 8.71
N LYS A 42 -30.71 -9.18 8.74
CA LYS A 42 -30.53 -8.13 7.72
C LYS A 42 -29.54 -7.08 8.22
N PHE A 43 -28.47 -6.85 7.45
CA PHE A 43 -27.43 -5.86 7.76
C PHE A 43 -27.74 -4.47 7.20
N GLY A 44 -28.71 -4.37 6.28
CA GLY A 44 -28.92 -3.17 5.48
C GLY A 44 -27.75 -2.85 4.54
N ARG A 45 -27.75 -1.65 3.96
CA ARG A 45 -26.65 -1.18 3.10
C ARG A 45 -25.42 -0.89 3.94
N ASN A 46 -24.33 -1.56 3.61
CA ASN A 46 -23.03 -1.40 4.28
C ASN A 46 -21.90 -1.44 3.24
N ALA A 47 -20.64 -1.35 3.69
CA ALA A 47 -19.47 -1.33 2.80
C ALA A 47 -19.10 -2.68 2.15
N SER A 48 -19.73 -3.79 2.57
CA SER A 48 -19.68 -5.07 1.85
C SER A 48 -20.81 -5.13 0.81
N ASN A 49 -20.78 -6.11 -0.09
CA ASN A 49 -21.91 -6.37 -0.99
C ASN A 49 -23.03 -7.18 -0.31
N SER A 50 -22.79 -7.74 0.87
CA SER A 50 -23.74 -8.58 1.58
C SER A 50 -24.76 -7.72 2.34
N ARG A 51 -26.04 -8.07 2.19
CA ARG A 51 -27.18 -7.34 2.77
C ARG A 51 -27.90 -8.13 3.86
N SER A 52 -27.73 -9.44 3.86
CA SER A 52 -28.26 -10.35 4.86
C SER A 52 -27.35 -11.55 5.03
N PHE A 53 -27.60 -12.32 6.08
CA PHE A 53 -27.03 -13.63 6.32
C PHE A 53 -28.10 -14.52 6.96
N ASP A 54 -28.20 -15.75 6.49
CA ASP A 54 -29.19 -16.71 6.96
C ASP A 54 -28.51 -17.82 7.78
N PHE A 55 -28.99 -18.00 9.01
CA PHE A 55 -28.52 -19.04 9.93
C PHE A 55 -29.27 -20.37 9.78
N ALA A 56 -30.30 -20.45 8.93
CA ALA A 56 -31.16 -21.63 8.78
C ALA A 56 -30.40 -22.95 8.64
N ARG A 57 -29.28 -22.95 7.90
CA ARG A 57 -28.45 -24.14 7.66
C ARG A 57 -27.93 -24.82 8.93
N TRP A 58 -27.74 -24.08 10.03
CA TRP A 58 -27.20 -24.62 11.29
C TRP A 58 -28.27 -24.88 12.35
N TYR A 59 -29.54 -24.59 12.07
CA TYR A 59 -30.66 -25.00 12.90
C TYR A 59 -31.16 -26.39 12.51
N GLY A 60 -31.72 -27.13 13.46
CA GLY A 60 -32.09 -28.55 13.27
C GLY A 60 -30.89 -29.49 13.25
N THR A 61 -29.74 -29.03 13.75
CA THR A 61 -28.50 -29.82 13.86
C THR A 61 -28.06 -29.91 15.32
N SER A 62 -27.06 -30.72 15.63
CA SER A 62 -26.52 -30.93 16.98
C SER A 62 -25.77 -29.73 17.58
N ILE A 63 -25.95 -28.52 17.05
CA ILE A 63 -25.30 -27.28 17.53
C ILE A 63 -26.30 -26.12 17.72
N ASN A 64 -27.60 -26.43 17.83
CA ASN A 64 -28.68 -25.45 17.92
C ASN A 64 -28.45 -24.33 18.95
N ALA A 65 -28.01 -24.67 20.16
CA ALA A 65 -27.77 -23.71 21.23
C ALA A 65 -26.66 -22.70 20.87
N ILE A 66 -25.58 -23.16 20.25
CA ILE A 66 -24.45 -22.33 19.80
C ILE A 66 -24.91 -21.41 18.66
N THR A 67 -25.63 -21.96 17.67
CA THR A 67 -26.18 -21.19 16.54
C THR A 67 -27.10 -20.07 17.04
N TYR A 68 -28.03 -20.38 17.96
CA TYR A 68 -28.93 -19.40 18.55
C TYR A 68 -28.18 -18.27 19.27
N ALA A 69 -27.25 -18.61 20.15
CA ALA A 69 -26.46 -17.61 20.87
C ALA A 69 -25.67 -16.70 19.90
N CYS A 70 -25.07 -17.27 18.85
CA CYS A 70 -24.35 -16.51 17.85
C CYS A 70 -25.26 -15.57 17.05
N GLN A 71 -26.45 -16.03 16.63
CA GLN A 71 -27.40 -15.19 15.92
C GLN A 71 -27.85 -13.99 16.77
N ARG A 72 -28.30 -14.23 18.01
CA ARG A 72 -28.74 -13.18 18.94
C ARG A 72 -27.62 -12.17 19.21
N GLN A 73 -26.38 -12.63 19.30
CA GLN A 73 -25.22 -11.75 19.48
C GLN A 73 -24.95 -10.86 18.25
N ILE A 74 -25.14 -11.37 17.03
CA ILE A 74 -25.04 -10.56 15.81
C ILE A 74 -26.13 -9.50 15.75
N GLU A 75 -27.38 -9.85 16.06
CA GLU A 75 -28.50 -8.89 16.10
C GLU A 75 -28.22 -7.78 17.14
N ARG A 76 -27.65 -8.15 18.28
CA ARG A 76 -27.24 -7.20 19.33
C ARG A 76 -26.10 -6.27 18.90
N PHE A 77 -25.14 -6.75 18.09
CA PHE A 77 -24.14 -5.86 17.48
C PHE A 77 -24.77 -4.85 16.52
N LEU A 78 -25.78 -5.25 15.74
CA LEU A 78 -26.51 -4.34 14.85
C LEU A 78 -27.34 -3.32 15.62
N ALA A 79 -27.87 -3.69 16.79
CA ALA A 79 -28.57 -2.80 17.70
C ALA A 79 -27.64 -1.79 18.43
N GLY A 80 -26.32 -1.86 18.23
CA GLY A 80 -25.36 -0.89 18.78
C GLY A 80 -25.07 -1.03 20.28
N GLN A 81 -25.44 -2.15 20.89
CA GLN A 81 -25.40 -2.35 22.34
C GLN A 81 -24.01 -2.71 22.90
N GLU A 82 -23.06 -3.10 22.05
CA GLU A 82 -21.69 -3.47 22.43
C GLU A 82 -20.65 -2.65 21.65
N GLY A 83 -20.86 -1.34 21.64
CA GLY A 83 -20.06 -0.39 20.88
C GLY A 83 -20.55 -0.24 19.44
N ALA A 84 -20.12 0.85 18.80
CA ALA A 84 -20.50 1.18 17.42
C ALA A 84 -19.73 0.30 16.42
N VAL A 85 -20.07 -1.00 16.35
CA VAL A 85 -19.52 -1.91 15.34
C VAL A 85 -20.16 -1.56 13.99
N MET A 86 -19.34 -1.23 12.99
CA MET A 86 -19.84 -0.95 11.65
C MET A 86 -20.52 -2.18 11.03
N GLY A 87 -21.63 -1.99 10.33
CA GLY A 87 -22.39 -3.09 9.71
C GLY A 87 -21.56 -3.98 8.75
N SER A 88 -20.53 -3.43 8.09
CA SER A 88 -19.61 -4.23 7.27
C SER A 88 -18.73 -5.17 8.10
N THR A 89 -18.40 -4.79 9.33
CA THR A 89 -17.66 -5.63 10.27
C THR A 89 -18.54 -6.76 10.77
N VAL A 90 -19.82 -6.47 11.08
CA VAL A 90 -20.81 -7.48 11.44
C VAL A 90 -21.04 -8.48 10.30
N ALA A 91 -21.20 -7.99 9.07
CA ALA A 91 -21.31 -8.87 7.89
C ALA A 91 -20.08 -9.78 7.74
N ASN A 92 -18.88 -9.26 8.00
CA ASN A 92 -17.65 -10.04 8.01
C ASN A 92 -17.61 -11.09 9.15
N TYR A 93 -18.13 -10.78 10.33
CA TYR A 93 -18.29 -11.75 11.42
C TYR A 93 -19.16 -12.93 10.98
N CYS A 94 -20.28 -12.69 10.31
CA CYS A 94 -21.14 -13.75 9.80
C CYS A 94 -20.50 -14.57 8.67
N LEU A 95 -20.07 -13.89 7.60
CA LEU A 95 -19.66 -14.54 6.34
C LEU A 95 -18.34 -15.29 6.45
N ASN A 96 -17.37 -14.71 7.15
CA ASN A 96 -16.02 -15.25 7.25
C ASN A 96 -15.77 -15.91 8.61
N GLY A 97 -16.30 -15.35 9.70
CA GLY A 97 -16.09 -15.91 11.04
C GLY A 97 -17.03 -17.08 11.34
N LEU A 98 -18.27 -16.74 11.67
CA LEU A 98 -19.30 -17.67 12.17
C LEU A 98 -19.60 -18.79 11.19
N ARG A 99 -19.68 -18.53 9.88
CA ARG A 99 -19.86 -19.60 8.88
C ARG A 99 -18.85 -20.74 9.06
N ASN A 100 -17.56 -20.42 9.15
CA ASN A 100 -16.50 -21.42 9.29
C ASN A 100 -16.48 -22.03 10.70
N PHE A 101 -16.82 -21.25 11.73
CA PHE A 101 -16.88 -21.75 13.10
C PHE A 101 -18.05 -22.72 13.32
N LEU A 102 -19.25 -22.39 12.84
CA LEU A 102 -20.43 -23.24 12.96
C LEU A 102 -20.31 -24.50 12.10
N ASP A 103 -19.73 -24.41 10.90
CA ASP A 103 -19.40 -25.58 10.07
C ASP A 103 -18.42 -26.52 10.82
N TYR A 104 -17.43 -25.98 11.53
CA TYR A 104 -16.55 -26.77 12.40
C TYR A 104 -17.28 -27.38 13.61
N CYS A 105 -18.16 -26.62 14.26
CA CYS A 105 -18.94 -27.12 15.40
C CYS A 105 -19.82 -28.30 14.98
N MET A 106 -20.44 -28.27 13.79
CA MET A 106 -21.17 -29.42 13.25
C MET A 106 -20.28 -30.66 13.14
N LEU A 107 -19.08 -30.52 12.54
CA LEU A 107 -18.14 -31.64 12.42
C LEU A 107 -17.74 -32.21 13.79
N ARG A 108 -17.52 -31.34 14.78
CA ARG A 108 -17.16 -31.74 16.14
C ARG A 108 -18.32 -32.44 16.85
N ALA A 109 -19.56 -31.95 16.69
CA ALA A 109 -20.75 -32.56 17.25
C ALA A 109 -21.00 -33.96 16.65
N THR A 110 -20.84 -34.10 15.33
CA THR A 110 -20.89 -35.41 14.66
C THR A 110 -19.81 -36.35 15.18
N ALA A 111 -18.58 -35.87 15.39
CA ALA A 111 -17.48 -36.69 15.91
C ALA A 111 -17.71 -37.16 17.36
N PHE A 112 -18.39 -36.36 18.18
CA PHE A 112 -18.75 -36.75 19.55
C PHE A 112 -20.04 -37.57 19.65
N GLY A 113 -20.85 -37.61 18.60
CA GLY A 113 -22.14 -38.30 18.61
C GLY A 113 -23.16 -37.69 19.58
N ARG A 114 -23.01 -36.40 19.92
CA ARG A 114 -23.91 -35.68 20.84
C ARG A 114 -24.09 -34.22 20.44
N ASP A 115 -25.10 -33.60 21.01
CA ASP A 115 -25.32 -32.16 20.91
C ASP A 115 -24.24 -31.38 21.66
N LEU A 116 -23.78 -30.29 21.04
CA LEU A 116 -22.87 -29.33 21.66
C LEU A 116 -23.66 -28.23 22.37
N ALA A 117 -23.41 -28.09 23.66
CA ALA A 117 -23.95 -27.05 24.51
C ALA A 117 -23.04 -25.80 24.50
N LEU A 118 -23.52 -24.71 25.09
CA LEU A 118 -22.71 -23.49 25.25
C LEU A 118 -21.48 -23.72 26.15
N ALA A 119 -21.56 -24.65 27.10
CA ALA A 119 -20.44 -25.05 27.96
C ALA A 119 -19.29 -25.73 27.18
N ASP A 120 -19.59 -26.32 26.00
CA ASP A 120 -18.58 -26.94 25.15
C ASP A 120 -17.74 -25.91 24.39
N VAL A 121 -18.13 -24.63 24.39
CA VAL A 121 -17.35 -23.53 23.79
C VAL A 121 -16.25 -23.11 24.77
N ASN A 122 -15.27 -23.99 24.94
CA ASN A 122 -14.14 -23.86 25.86
C ASN A 122 -12.81 -23.93 25.11
N ARG A 123 -11.69 -24.01 25.86
CA ARG A 123 -10.35 -24.02 25.27
C ARG A 123 -10.13 -25.16 24.27
N ASP A 124 -10.63 -26.37 24.56
CA ASP A 124 -10.46 -27.53 23.69
C ASP A 124 -11.13 -27.31 22.33
N LEU A 125 -12.37 -26.79 22.32
CA LEU A 125 -13.07 -26.47 21.08
C LEU A 125 -12.35 -25.38 20.28
N ILE A 126 -11.80 -24.36 20.95
CA ILE A 126 -11.07 -23.29 20.29
C ILE A 126 -9.76 -23.78 19.67
N ASP A 127 -9.01 -24.64 20.35
CA ASP A 127 -7.78 -25.23 19.80
C ASP A 127 -8.09 -26.19 18.65
N GLY A 128 -9.14 -27.00 18.78
CA GLY A 128 -9.62 -27.83 17.69
C GLY A 128 -10.07 -27.00 16.48
N TYR A 129 -10.72 -25.84 16.70
CA TYR A 129 -11.08 -24.92 15.63
C TYR A 129 -9.85 -24.30 14.95
N LEU A 130 -8.83 -23.92 15.71
CA LEU A 130 -7.55 -23.45 15.15
C LEU A 130 -6.87 -24.53 14.31
N GLY A 131 -6.90 -25.79 14.75
CA GLY A 131 -6.46 -26.95 13.98
C GLY A 131 -7.25 -27.13 12.69
N HIS A 132 -8.57 -27.01 12.74
CA HIS A 132 -9.43 -27.06 11.56
C HIS A 132 -9.08 -25.94 10.56
N LEU A 133 -8.89 -24.70 11.03
CA LEU A 133 -8.47 -23.59 10.19
C LEU A 133 -7.11 -23.85 9.51
N ALA A 134 -6.18 -24.52 10.20
CA ALA A 134 -4.91 -24.94 9.61
C ALA A 134 -5.10 -25.99 8.50
N GLY A 135 -6.09 -26.88 8.64
CA GLY A 135 -6.44 -27.92 7.67
C GLY A 135 -7.18 -27.43 6.42
N LEU A 136 -7.72 -26.21 6.41
CA LEU A 136 -8.46 -25.64 5.27
C LEU A 136 -7.59 -25.34 4.03
N GLY A 137 -6.27 -25.49 4.10
CA GLY A 137 -5.35 -25.16 3.00
C GLY A 137 -5.24 -23.67 2.69
N VAL A 138 -5.86 -22.79 3.49
CA VAL A 138 -5.74 -21.34 3.36
C VAL A 138 -4.42 -20.84 3.96
N ALA A 139 -3.86 -19.76 3.40
CA ALA A 139 -2.65 -19.13 3.92
C ALA A 139 -2.84 -18.70 5.39
N THR A 140 -1.76 -18.69 6.19
CA THR A 140 -1.80 -18.34 7.64
C THR A 140 -2.49 -17.00 7.93
N ILE A 141 -2.37 -16.02 7.02
CA ILE A 141 -3.08 -14.73 7.15
C ILE A 141 -4.60 -14.89 6.98
N GLY A 142 -5.02 -15.74 6.04
CA GLY A 142 -6.42 -16.14 5.88
C GLY A 142 -6.96 -16.78 7.16
N GLN A 143 -6.24 -17.78 7.69
CA GLN A 143 -6.58 -18.44 8.95
C GLN A 143 -6.77 -17.43 10.09
N LYS A 144 -5.80 -16.53 10.27
CA LYS A 144 -5.88 -15.43 11.24
C LYS A 144 -7.10 -14.54 11.02
N SER A 145 -7.40 -14.18 9.77
CA SER A 145 -8.55 -13.34 9.43
C SER A 145 -9.89 -14.01 9.76
N LEU A 146 -10.02 -15.31 9.50
CA LEU A 146 -11.19 -16.10 9.88
C LEU A 146 -11.36 -16.11 11.39
N TYR A 147 -10.31 -16.50 12.13
CA TYR A 147 -10.33 -16.52 13.60
C TYR A 147 -10.60 -15.14 14.23
N MET A 148 -9.99 -14.07 13.72
CA MET A 148 -10.22 -12.69 14.17
C MET A 148 -11.64 -12.19 13.86
N SER A 149 -12.34 -12.82 12.93
CA SER A 149 -13.75 -12.54 12.64
C SER A 149 -14.69 -13.33 13.57
N THR A 150 -14.29 -14.51 14.01
CA THR A 150 -15.03 -15.36 14.97
C THR A 150 -14.89 -14.88 16.41
N LYS A 151 -13.65 -14.61 16.85
CA LYS A 151 -13.30 -14.29 18.25
C LYS A 151 -14.15 -13.18 18.87
N PRO A 152 -14.45 -12.05 18.20
CA PRO A 152 -15.26 -10.98 18.82
C PRO A 152 -16.67 -11.42 19.22
N VAL A 153 -17.30 -12.29 18.42
CA VAL A 153 -18.65 -12.81 18.73
C VAL A 153 -18.60 -13.69 19.96
N LEU A 154 -17.67 -14.66 19.99
CA LEU A 154 -17.53 -15.60 21.12
C LEU A 154 -17.06 -14.88 22.40
N LEU A 155 -16.15 -13.91 22.28
CA LEU A 155 -15.70 -13.12 23.42
C LEU A 155 -16.84 -12.28 24.01
N ALA A 156 -17.74 -11.75 23.17
CA ALA A 156 -18.92 -11.05 23.64
C ALA A 156 -19.89 -11.99 24.39
N LEU A 157 -20.11 -13.20 23.87
CA LEU A 157 -20.89 -14.24 24.57
C LEU A 157 -20.27 -14.60 25.93
N GLY A 158 -18.94 -14.77 25.98
CA GLY A 158 -18.23 -15.11 27.22
C GLY A 158 -18.26 -13.98 28.25
N ARG A 159 -18.14 -12.71 27.82
CA ARG A 159 -18.26 -11.54 28.70
C ARG A 159 -19.65 -11.39 29.31
N ARG A 160 -20.67 -11.98 28.68
CA ARG A 160 -22.05 -12.04 29.17
C ARG A 160 -22.33 -13.29 30.02
N GLY A 161 -21.32 -14.13 30.26
CA GLY A 161 -21.47 -15.36 31.04
C GLY A 161 -22.20 -16.50 30.31
N LEU A 162 -22.44 -16.37 29.00
CA LEU A 162 -23.16 -17.38 28.21
C LEU A 162 -22.29 -18.59 27.85
N ILE A 163 -20.98 -18.40 27.76
CA ILE A 163 -20.00 -19.47 27.53
C ILE A 163 -18.87 -19.37 28.56
N PRO A 164 -18.16 -20.47 28.86
CA PRO A 164 -17.00 -20.45 29.76
C PRO A 164 -15.88 -19.53 29.25
N LEU A 165 -15.57 -18.49 30.02
CA LEU A 165 -14.52 -17.53 29.67
C LEU A 165 -13.42 -17.48 30.73
N LEU A 166 -12.29 -18.13 30.45
CA LEU A 166 -11.06 -17.96 31.20
C LEU A 166 -10.22 -16.85 30.53
N ALA A 167 -9.99 -15.75 31.26
CA ALA A 167 -9.37 -14.55 30.70
C ALA A 167 -7.83 -14.58 30.67
N TYR A 168 -7.19 -15.40 31.51
CA TYR A 168 -5.73 -15.42 31.70
C TYR A 168 -5.19 -16.84 31.88
N GLY A 169 -3.87 -16.99 31.74
CA GLY A 169 -3.16 -18.27 31.85
C GLY A 169 -3.10 -19.06 30.54
N ASP A 170 -2.36 -20.17 30.56
CA ASP A 170 -2.17 -21.03 29.39
C ASP A 170 -3.49 -21.70 28.96
N ALA A 171 -4.39 -21.93 29.92
CA ALA A 171 -5.73 -22.45 29.72
C ALA A 171 -6.75 -21.38 29.28
N ALA A 172 -6.34 -20.14 28.99
CA ALA A 172 -7.25 -19.08 28.56
C ALA A 172 -8.07 -19.51 27.34
N THR A 173 -9.40 -19.36 27.41
CA THR A 173 -10.35 -19.82 26.37
C THR A 173 -9.92 -19.37 24.97
N PHE A 174 -9.41 -18.14 24.87
CA PHE A 174 -8.81 -17.63 23.64
C PHE A 174 -7.29 -17.47 23.80
N PRO A 175 -6.46 -18.24 23.06
CA PRO A 175 -5.02 -18.10 23.13
C PRO A 175 -4.54 -16.67 22.83
N HIS A 176 -3.47 -16.26 23.51
CA HIS A 176 -2.93 -14.90 23.41
C HIS A 176 -2.36 -14.61 22.01
N ASN A 177 -1.59 -15.54 21.45
CA ASN A 177 -0.96 -15.41 20.13
C ASN A 177 -1.06 -16.70 19.30
N PRO A 178 -2.25 -17.06 18.78
CA PRO A 178 -2.44 -18.27 17.99
C PRO A 178 -1.74 -18.24 16.62
N PHE A 179 -1.29 -17.06 16.17
CA PHE A 179 -0.64 -16.88 14.86
C PHE A 179 0.68 -16.13 15.00
N PRO A 180 1.71 -16.76 15.60
CA PRO A 180 3.02 -16.15 15.80
C PRO A 180 3.68 -15.79 14.46
N HIS A 181 4.42 -14.70 14.45
CA HIS A 181 5.12 -14.15 13.28
C HIS A 181 4.24 -13.92 12.04
N SER A 182 2.92 -13.81 12.19
CA SER A 182 2.00 -13.55 11.07
C SER A 182 2.40 -12.33 10.24
N ASN A 183 2.93 -11.28 10.87
CA ASN A 183 3.40 -10.08 10.16
C ASN A 183 4.51 -10.39 9.13
N ARG A 184 5.41 -11.35 9.41
CA ARG A 184 6.47 -11.77 8.47
C ARG A 184 5.94 -12.61 7.30
N LYS A 185 4.76 -13.23 7.46
CA LYS A 185 4.10 -14.05 6.44
C LYS A 185 3.22 -13.24 5.47
N THR A 186 3.05 -11.93 5.71
CA THR A 186 2.24 -11.06 4.86
C THR A 186 3.06 -10.60 3.65
N LYS A 187 2.73 -11.10 2.45
CA LYS A 187 3.29 -10.57 1.20
C LYS A 187 2.39 -9.45 0.68
N GLY A 188 2.86 -8.21 0.79
CA GLY A 188 2.18 -7.05 0.22
C GLY A 188 2.32 -7.00 -1.31
N GLU A 189 1.55 -6.12 -1.95
CA GLU A 189 1.72 -5.82 -3.38
C GLU A 189 3.06 -5.08 -3.61
N THR A 190 3.78 -5.48 -4.65
CA THR A 190 5.04 -4.85 -5.07
C THR A 190 4.78 -3.68 -6.01
N ALA A 191 5.64 -2.66 -6.01
CA ALA A 191 5.55 -1.57 -6.97
C ALA A 191 5.77 -2.07 -8.41
N LEU A 192 5.23 -1.33 -9.39
CA LEU A 192 5.57 -1.54 -10.80
C LEU A 192 7.02 -1.11 -11.04
N SER A 193 7.77 -1.95 -11.75
CA SER A 193 9.07 -1.59 -12.29
C SER A 193 8.95 -0.41 -13.27
N LYS A 194 10.09 0.22 -13.59
CA LYS A 194 10.12 1.34 -14.54
C LYS A 194 9.54 0.96 -15.91
N ARG A 195 9.86 -0.24 -16.41
CA ARG A 195 9.35 -0.79 -17.69
C ARG A 195 7.85 -1.05 -17.64
N GLU A 196 7.38 -1.79 -16.62
CA GLU A 196 5.94 -2.08 -16.45
C GLU A 196 5.13 -0.79 -16.34
N ARG A 197 5.61 0.20 -15.57
CA ARG A 197 4.95 1.50 -15.41
C ARG A 197 4.87 2.26 -16.72
N GLN A 198 5.94 2.27 -17.52
CA GLN A 198 5.95 2.94 -18.83
C GLN A 198 4.94 2.30 -19.78
N ALA A 199 4.98 0.97 -19.93
CA ALA A 199 4.03 0.22 -20.76
C ALA A 199 2.58 0.46 -20.33
N PHE A 200 2.31 0.35 -19.01
CA PHE A 200 0.98 0.61 -18.46
C PHE A 200 0.51 2.05 -18.70
N THR A 201 1.38 3.05 -18.55
CA THR A 201 1.02 4.46 -18.78
C THR A 201 0.68 4.73 -20.25
N VAL A 202 1.41 4.12 -21.18
CA VAL A 202 1.14 4.24 -22.62
C VAL A 202 -0.20 3.60 -22.99
N ALA A 203 -0.43 2.35 -22.54
CA ALA A 203 -1.69 1.64 -22.76
C ALA A 203 -2.88 2.42 -22.19
N LEU A 204 -2.76 2.90 -20.95
CA LEU A 204 -3.82 3.65 -20.29
C LEU A 204 -4.11 4.99 -20.99
N ARG A 205 -3.09 5.64 -21.54
CA ARG A 205 -3.25 6.87 -22.34
C ARG A 205 -4.00 6.60 -23.63
N GLN A 206 -3.75 5.48 -24.30
CA GLN A 206 -4.47 5.10 -25.52
C GLN A 206 -5.93 4.74 -25.20
N ALA A 207 -6.15 3.92 -24.17
CA ALA A 207 -7.47 3.46 -23.76
C ALA A 207 -8.41 4.59 -23.28
N ILE A 208 -7.87 5.68 -22.74
CA ILE A 208 -8.68 6.81 -22.26
C ILE A 208 -9.01 7.85 -23.34
N LYS A 209 -8.36 7.82 -24.51
CA LYS A 209 -8.60 8.80 -25.59
C LYS A 209 -10.08 9.04 -25.89
N PRO A 210 -10.96 8.01 -25.94
CA PRO A 210 -12.37 8.20 -26.26
C PRO A 210 -13.13 9.15 -25.32
N ILE A 211 -12.67 9.35 -24.07
CA ILE A 211 -13.36 10.20 -23.09
C ILE A 211 -13.38 11.68 -23.47
N TRP A 212 -12.48 12.09 -24.37
CA TRP A 212 -12.35 13.47 -24.82
C TRP A 212 -13.21 13.79 -26.04
N ALA A 213 -13.82 12.79 -26.68
CA ALA A 213 -14.76 13.02 -27.77
C ALA A 213 -16.08 13.62 -27.25
N ASP A 214 -16.69 14.55 -27.99
CA ASP A 214 -17.88 15.30 -27.55
C ASP A 214 -19.06 14.41 -27.17
N ASN A 215 -19.28 13.32 -27.92
CA ASN A 215 -20.31 12.31 -27.63
C ASN A 215 -19.70 10.99 -27.13
N ALA A 216 -18.72 11.07 -26.24
CA ALA A 216 -18.08 9.87 -25.67
C ALA A 216 -19.11 8.97 -24.97
N PRO A 217 -19.26 7.69 -25.36
CA PRO A 217 -20.16 6.78 -24.67
C PRO A 217 -19.64 6.51 -23.25
N VAL A 218 -20.44 6.89 -22.24
CA VAL A 218 -20.11 6.69 -20.83
C VAL A 218 -20.31 5.22 -20.45
N THR A 219 -19.26 4.42 -20.65
CA THR A 219 -19.23 3.01 -20.25
C THR A 219 -18.47 2.82 -18.95
N GLY A 220 -18.85 1.81 -18.17
CA GLY A 220 -18.14 1.46 -16.93
C GLY A 220 -16.65 1.17 -17.17
N GLU A 221 -16.31 0.61 -18.33
CA GLU A 221 -14.92 0.34 -18.72
C GLU A 221 -14.11 1.62 -18.92
N LEU A 222 -14.64 2.59 -19.70
CA LEU A 222 -13.97 3.88 -19.91
C LEU A 222 -13.80 4.66 -18.60
N LEU A 223 -14.81 4.61 -17.71
CA LEU A 223 -14.72 5.22 -16.38
C LEU A 223 -13.69 4.52 -15.49
N VAL A 224 -13.52 3.20 -15.59
CA VAL A 224 -12.44 2.49 -14.90
C VAL A 224 -11.07 2.94 -15.40
N PHE A 225 -10.88 3.16 -16.70
CA PHE A 225 -9.62 3.67 -17.23
C PHE A 225 -9.32 5.06 -16.69
N ALA A 226 -10.32 5.95 -16.62
CA ALA A 226 -10.17 7.24 -15.96
C ALA A 226 -9.81 7.11 -14.47
N LEU A 227 -10.48 6.22 -13.73
CA LEU A 227 -10.17 5.92 -12.33
C LEU A 227 -8.73 5.43 -12.15
N LEU A 228 -8.23 4.58 -13.04
CA LEU A 228 -6.85 4.07 -13.00
C LEU A 228 -5.82 5.19 -13.23
N VAL A 229 -6.11 6.18 -14.10
CA VAL A 229 -5.26 7.37 -14.28
C VAL A 229 -5.21 8.17 -12.98
N VAL A 230 -6.36 8.45 -12.37
CA VAL A 230 -6.42 9.13 -11.07
C VAL A 230 -5.64 8.33 -10.01
N ALA A 231 -5.80 7.02 -9.95
CA ALA A 231 -5.10 6.15 -9.01
C ALA A 231 -3.57 6.20 -9.17
N LEU A 232 -3.07 6.13 -10.41
CA LEU A 232 -1.63 6.16 -10.73
C LEU A 232 -0.97 7.49 -10.31
N HIS A 233 -1.67 8.61 -10.47
CA HIS A 233 -1.12 9.95 -10.21
C HIS A 233 -1.39 10.50 -8.81
N THR A 234 -2.33 9.92 -8.05
CA THR A 234 -2.70 10.41 -6.71
C THR A 234 -2.35 9.43 -5.59
N GLY A 235 -2.08 8.17 -5.95
CA GLY A 235 -1.76 7.08 -5.03
C GLY A 235 -2.82 6.88 -3.95
N ARG A 236 -4.12 7.08 -4.22
CA ARG A 236 -5.19 6.95 -3.21
C ARG A 236 -5.71 5.52 -3.08
N ASN A 237 -6.43 5.24 -1.99
CA ASN A 237 -7.02 3.92 -1.72
C ASN A 237 -8.19 3.65 -2.68
N THR A 238 -8.45 2.36 -2.96
CA THR A 238 -9.51 1.89 -3.85
C THR A 238 -10.90 2.42 -3.48
N THR A 239 -11.34 2.23 -2.22
CA THR A 239 -12.70 2.59 -1.81
C THR A 239 -12.98 4.10 -1.91
N PRO A 240 -12.14 5.00 -1.36
CA PRO A 240 -12.33 6.44 -1.55
C PRO A 240 -12.32 6.90 -3.01
N LEU A 241 -11.58 6.20 -3.89
CA LEU A 241 -11.58 6.50 -5.33
C LEU A 241 -12.90 6.04 -5.98
N LEU A 242 -13.35 4.81 -5.73
CA LEU A 242 -14.62 4.30 -6.26
C LEU A 242 -15.83 5.11 -5.78
N GLU A 243 -15.75 5.65 -4.58
CA GLU A 243 -16.82 6.41 -3.93
C GLU A 243 -16.67 7.93 -4.07
N MET A 244 -15.86 8.39 -5.02
CA MET A 244 -15.60 9.81 -5.21
C MET A 244 -16.91 10.58 -5.46
N GLY A 245 -17.17 11.57 -4.61
CA GLY A 245 -18.30 12.50 -4.75
C GLY A 245 -17.99 13.63 -5.73
N ARG A 246 -19.03 14.29 -6.22
CA ARG A 246 -18.91 15.41 -7.16
C ARG A 246 -18.23 16.65 -6.56
N ASP A 247 -18.27 16.80 -5.24
CA ASP A 247 -17.59 17.85 -4.48
C ASP A 247 -16.08 17.57 -4.23
N CYS A 248 -15.52 16.54 -4.87
CA CYS A 248 -14.16 16.09 -4.59
C CYS A 248 -13.08 17.12 -4.97
N LEU A 249 -13.35 18.04 -5.90
CA LEU A 249 -12.42 19.10 -6.28
C LEU A 249 -12.78 20.39 -5.53
N ARG A 250 -11.85 20.91 -4.72
CA ARG A 250 -11.99 22.15 -3.96
C ARG A 250 -10.92 23.16 -4.35
N PRO A 251 -11.21 24.47 -4.30
CA PRO A 251 -10.23 25.50 -4.61
C PRO A 251 -9.04 25.44 -3.63
N HIS A 252 -7.85 25.72 -4.15
CA HIS A 252 -6.63 25.86 -3.35
C HIS A 252 -6.27 27.36 -3.26
N PRO A 253 -5.72 27.87 -2.14
CA PRO A 253 -5.33 29.28 -2.02
C PRO A 253 -4.30 29.75 -3.05
N LYS A 254 -3.40 28.85 -3.47
CA LYS A 254 -2.48 29.06 -4.61
C LYS A 254 -3.20 28.91 -5.94
N GLU A 255 -2.95 29.87 -6.84
CA GLU A 255 -3.41 29.84 -8.23
C GLU A 255 -2.95 28.57 -8.97
N ASN A 256 -3.76 28.11 -9.92
CA ASN A 256 -3.51 26.91 -10.73
C ASN A 256 -3.34 25.59 -9.92
N ILE A 257 -3.88 25.53 -8.70
CA ILE A 257 -3.91 24.31 -7.88
C ILE A 257 -5.35 24.07 -7.41
N VAL A 258 -5.75 22.80 -7.31
CA VAL A 258 -7.00 22.36 -6.68
C VAL A 258 -6.74 21.22 -5.72
N PHE A 259 -7.49 21.19 -4.63
CA PHE A 259 -7.49 20.05 -3.71
C PHE A 259 -8.44 18.97 -4.22
N MET A 260 -7.94 17.74 -4.35
CA MET A 260 -8.78 16.55 -4.41
C MET A 260 -8.99 16.00 -3.00
N VAL A 261 -10.23 16.03 -2.53
CA VAL A 261 -10.66 15.59 -1.21
C VAL A 261 -11.52 14.33 -1.38
N LEU A 262 -11.07 13.23 -0.78
CA LEU A 262 -11.77 11.94 -0.82
C LEU A 262 -12.17 11.51 0.58
N TRP A 263 -13.42 11.09 0.77
CA TRP A 263 -13.89 10.59 2.04
C TRP A 263 -13.37 9.17 2.32
N LYS A 264 -12.83 8.95 3.52
CA LYS A 264 -12.46 7.62 4.03
C LYS A 264 -13.49 7.18 5.06
N ARG A 265 -14.24 6.12 4.73
CA ARG A 265 -15.17 5.46 5.67
C ARG A 265 -14.46 5.00 6.95
N ARG A 266 -13.27 4.42 6.82
CA ARG A 266 -12.45 3.97 7.97
C ARG A 266 -11.76 5.18 8.60
N GLY A 267 -12.08 5.44 9.86
CA GLY A 267 -11.52 6.57 10.61
C GLY A 267 -12.27 7.89 10.40
N TYR A 268 -13.40 7.88 9.68
CA TYR A 268 -14.29 9.04 9.47
C TYR A 268 -13.55 10.34 9.13
N ASN A 269 -12.59 10.25 8.20
CA ASN A 269 -11.73 11.36 7.85
C ASN A 269 -11.63 11.56 6.34
N SER A 270 -11.17 12.74 5.93
CA SER A 270 -10.93 13.06 4.52
C SER A 270 -9.46 12.93 4.17
N SER A 271 -9.17 12.32 3.03
CA SER A 271 -7.85 12.32 2.40
C SER A 271 -7.74 13.50 1.44
N LYS A 272 -6.68 14.31 1.54
CA LYS A 272 -6.47 15.49 0.68
C LYS A 272 -5.21 15.33 -0.18
N VAL A 273 -5.27 15.82 -1.42
CA VAL A 273 -4.15 15.89 -2.38
C VAL A 273 -4.22 17.20 -3.13
N ALA A 274 -3.09 17.89 -3.29
CA ALA A 274 -3.01 19.02 -4.22
C ALA A 274 -2.76 18.51 -5.65
N LEU A 275 -3.60 18.94 -6.59
CA LEU A 275 -3.48 18.69 -8.04
C LEU A 275 -3.25 20.03 -8.75
N ARG A 276 -2.55 20.00 -9.88
CA ARG A 276 -2.46 21.19 -10.75
C ARG A 276 -3.77 21.38 -11.51
N ALA A 277 -4.34 22.57 -11.47
CA ALA A 277 -5.39 22.97 -12.40
C ALA A 277 -4.73 23.30 -13.74
N GLY A 278 -5.32 22.84 -14.86
CA GLY A 278 -4.77 23.11 -16.19
C GLY A 278 -4.87 24.59 -16.52
N SER A 279 -3.92 25.11 -17.27
CA SER A 279 -3.99 26.46 -17.85
C SER A 279 -4.67 26.42 -19.21
N ASP A 280 -5.42 27.45 -19.59
CA ASP A 280 -6.02 27.57 -20.94
C ASP A 280 -4.97 27.53 -22.07
N ALA A 281 -3.70 27.82 -21.78
CA ALA A 281 -2.58 27.63 -22.70
C ALA A 281 -2.33 26.17 -23.12
N GLU A 282 -2.82 25.16 -22.37
CA GLU A 282 -2.74 23.75 -22.77
C GLU A 282 -3.80 23.36 -23.82
N ARG A 283 -4.87 24.15 -23.98
CA ARG A 283 -5.88 23.92 -25.05
C ARG A 283 -5.38 24.33 -26.44
N LEU A 284 -4.41 25.24 -26.53
CA LEU A 284 -3.81 25.69 -27.79
C LEU A 284 -2.67 24.78 -28.30
N LEU A 285 -2.27 23.77 -27.51
CA LEU A 285 -1.18 22.84 -27.81
C LEU A 285 -1.68 21.40 -28.04
N GLU A 286 -2.83 21.25 -28.70
CA GLU A 286 -3.37 19.93 -29.10
C GLU A 286 -2.49 19.20 -30.14
N SER A 287 -1.43 19.84 -30.65
CA SER A 287 -0.56 19.33 -31.71
C SER A 287 0.81 18.81 -31.25
N THR A 288 1.09 18.65 -29.94
CA THR A 288 2.40 18.13 -29.47
C THR A 288 2.26 16.92 -28.52
N PRO A 289 3.04 15.81 -28.68
CA PRO A 289 2.79 14.53 -28.01
C PRO A 289 3.14 14.45 -26.50
N SER A 290 3.24 15.59 -25.80
CA SER A 290 3.84 15.67 -24.46
C SER A 290 2.91 16.18 -23.34
N VAL A 291 1.59 16.27 -23.57
CA VAL A 291 0.63 16.69 -22.54
C VAL A 291 0.67 15.73 -21.35
N ARG A 292 1.16 16.21 -20.20
CA ARG A 292 1.00 15.54 -18.90
C ARG A 292 -0.49 15.52 -18.60
N THR A 293 -1.11 14.34 -18.55
CA THR A 293 -2.56 14.22 -18.29
C THR A 293 -2.94 14.98 -17.04
N ASN A 294 -3.70 16.07 -17.21
CA ASN A 294 -4.16 16.87 -16.09
C ASN A 294 -5.30 16.13 -15.38
N VAL A 295 -4.99 15.55 -14.21
CA VAL A 295 -5.94 14.76 -13.41
C VAL A 295 -7.18 15.57 -13.05
N ALA A 296 -7.06 16.86 -12.75
CA ALA A 296 -8.20 17.70 -12.43
C ALA A 296 -9.10 17.92 -13.65
N SER A 297 -8.52 18.18 -14.83
CA SER A 297 -9.27 18.30 -16.09
C SER A 297 -9.97 17.01 -16.46
N LEU A 298 -9.32 15.85 -16.27
CA LEU A 298 -9.95 14.55 -16.49
C LEU A 298 -11.16 14.35 -15.57
N ILE A 299 -11.02 14.63 -14.27
CA ILE A 299 -12.13 14.50 -13.31
C ILE A 299 -13.30 15.42 -13.71
N ARG A 300 -13.03 16.68 -14.08
CA ARG A 300 -14.07 17.61 -14.56
C ARG A 300 -14.75 17.11 -15.83
N ARG A 301 -13.98 16.54 -16.78
CA ARG A 301 -14.54 15.93 -18.00
C ARG A 301 -15.47 14.77 -17.66
N VAL A 302 -15.07 13.90 -16.73
CA VAL A 302 -15.95 12.81 -16.27
C VAL A 302 -17.23 13.37 -15.63
N MET A 303 -17.13 14.36 -14.76
CA MET A 303 -18.31 15.00 -14.14
C MET A 303 -19.28 15.54 -15.19
N ALA A 304 -18.77 16.24 -16.22
CA ALA A 304 -19.59 16.76 -17.31
C ALA A 304 -20.30 15.64 -18.08
N LEU A 305 -19.60 14.54 -18.39
CA LEU A 305 -20.18 13.40 -19.10
C LEU A 305 -21.21 12.63 -18.26
N THR A 306 -21.04 12.59 -16.94
CA THR A 306 -21.97 11.90 -16.04
C THR A 306 -23.08 12.80 -15.51
N GLU A 307 -23.08 14.11 -15.81
CA GLU A 307 -24.08 15.09 -15.36
C GLU A 307 -25.53 14.65 -15.61
N PRO A 308 -25.91 14.21 -16.83
CA PRO A 308 -27.28 13.77 -17.08
C PRO A 308 -27.69 12.54 -16.27
N LEU A 309 -26.73 11.67 -15.93
CA LEU A 309 -26.99 10.43 -15.20
C LEU A 309 -27.26 10.64 -13.72
N ASP A 310 -26.80 11.76 -13.14
CA ASP A 310 -26.98 12.06 -11.71
C ASP A 310 -28.41 12.47 -11.37
N ALA A 311 -29.12 13.07 -12.33
CA ALA A 311 -30.55 13.37 -12.19
C ALA A 311 -31.41 12.09 -12.17
N GLU A 312 -31.00 11.07 -12.93
CA GLU A 312 -31.67 9.77 -13.01
C GLU A 312 -31.18 8.75 -11.96
N ALA A 313 -30.11 9.07 -11.23
CA ALA A 313 -29.52 8.16 -10.27
C ALA A 313 -30.45 7.96 -9.05
N PRO A 314 -30.55 6.73 -8.52
CA PRO A 314 -31.17 6.48 -7.23
C PRO A 314 -30.56 7.38 -6.13
N ASP A 315 -31.36 7.77 -5.12
CA ASP A 315 -30.94 8.71 -4.06
C ASP A 315 -29.64 8.29 -3.35
N ASP A 316 -29.37 6.99 -3.27
CA ASP A 316 -28.16 6.43 -2.66
C ASP A 316 -26.88 6.54 -3.51
N LEU A 317 -27.04 6.74 -4.82
CA LEU A 317 -25.96 6.88 -5.80
C LEU A 317 -25.78 8.33 -6.28
N LYS A 318 -26.74 9.20 -5.98
CA LYS A 318 -26.71 10.62 -6.33
C LYS A 318 -25.48 11.32 -5.76
N GLY A 319 -24.92 12.25 -6.54
CA GLY A 319 -23.71 12.99 -6.20
C GLY A 319 -22.40 12.21 -6.41
N ARG A 320 -22.42 11.04 -7.04
CA ARG A 320 -21.19 10.27 -7.38
C ARG A 320 -20.60 10.73 -8.70
N VAL A 321 -19.27 10.65 -8.83
CA VAL A 321 -18.58 10.97 -10.09
C VAL A 321 -18.74 9.85 -11.11
N TRP A 322 -18.63 8.60 -10.66
CA TRP A 322 -18.60 7.43 -11.53
C TRP A 322 -19.98 6.82 -11.72
N LEU A 323 -20.81 7.45 -12.56
CA LEU A 323 -22.13 6.96 -12.93
C LEU A 323 -22.13 6.50 -14.39
N TYR A 324 -22.74 5.35 -14.66
CA TYR A 324 -22.92 4.83 -16.02
C TYR A 324 -24.18 3.97 -16.13
N ARG A 325 -24.69 3.79 -17.35
CA ARG A 325 -25.81 2.86 -17.59
C ARG A 325 -25.30 1.44 -17.76
N THR A 326 -25.83 0.51 -16.97
CA THR A 326 -25.42 -0.89 -17.06
C THR A 326 -25.93 -1.55 -18.33
N ARG A 327 -25.14 -2.51 -18.84
CA ARG A 327 -25.49 -3.38 -19.97
C ARG A 327 -25.79 -4.81 -19.52
N ASP A 328 -25.87 -5.04 -18.20
CA ASP A 328 -26.22 -6.34 -17.65
C ASP A 328 -27.68 -6.68 -18.03
N PRO A 329 -27.95 -7.86 -18.64
CA PRO A 329 -29.29 -8.28 -19.05
C PRO A 329 -30.36 -8.12 -17.97
N LYS A 330 -30.01 -8.24 -16.68
CA LYS A 330 -30.97 -8.14 -15.56
C LYS A 330 -31.34 -6.71 -15.17
N SER A 331 -30.57 -5.72 -15.61
CA SER A 331 -30.70 -4.32 -15.17
C SER A 331 -30.43 -3.31 -16.29
N VAL A 332 -30.53 -3.73 -17.55
CA VAL A 332 -30.17 -2.94 -18.74
C VAL A 332 -30.74 -1.51 -18.64
N GLY A 333 -29.87 -0.52 -18.87
CA GLY A 333 -30.27 0.89 -18.90
C GLY A 333 -30.36 1.57 -17.53
N GLN A 334 -30.37 0.83 -16.43
CA GLN A 334 -30.35 1.42 -15.09
C GLN A 334 -29.01 2.12 -14.81
N VAL A 335 -29.08 3.28 -14.15
CA VAL A 335 -27.90 4.02 -13.70
C VAL A 335 -27.28 3.30 -12.50
N THR A 336 -25.99 3.02 -12.60
CA THR A 336 -25.22 2.37 -11.54
C THR A 336 -23.84 3.01 -11.39
N THR A 337 -23.06 2.55 -10.41
CA THR A 337 -21.72 3.06 -10.11
C THR A 337 -20.64 2.00 -10.26
N LEU A 338 -19.37 2.43 -10.31
CA LEU A 338 -18.24 1.51 -10.39
C LEU A 338 -18.13 0.64 -9.13
N SER A 339 -18.04 -0.67 -9.36
CA SER A 339 -17.81 -1.65 -8.30
C SER A 339 -16.39 -2.23 -8.37
N ALA A 340 -15.98 -2.95 -7.32
CA ALA A 340 -14.72 -3.70 -7.32
C ALA A 340 -14.69 -4.77 -8.43
N GLN A 341 -15.85 -5.34 -8.80
CA GLN A 341 -15.99 -6.32 -9.86
C GLN A 341 -15.79 -5.68 -11.24
N THR A 342 -16.46 -4.54 -11.50
CA THR A 342 -16.30 -3.77 -12.74
C THR A 342 -14.83 -3.35 -12.93
N LEU A 343 -14.19 -2.88 -11.86
CA LEU A 343 -12.77 -2.53 -11.85
C LEU A 343 -11.88 -3.72 -12.21
N ALA A 344 -12.15 -4.91 -11.65
CA ALA A 344 -11.35 -6.11 -11.93
C ALA A 344 -11.49 -6.56 -13.38
N GLN A 345 -12.71 -6.56 -13.92
CA GLN A 345 -13.01 -6.95 -15.31
C GLN A 345 -12.33 -6.01 -16.31
N ALA A 346 -12.58 -4.70 -16.21
CA ALA A 346 -12.03 -3.71 -17.14
C ALA A 346 -10.49 -3.67 -17.11
N ARG A 347 -9.88 -3.81 -15.93
CA ARG A 347 -8.43 -3.90 -15.81
C ARG A 347 -7.87 -5.15 -16.51
N ASN A 348 -8.49 -6.32 -16.33
CA ASN A 348 -8.03 -7.54 -17.00
C ASN A 348 -8.14 -7.41 -18.52
N ARG A 349 -9.20 -6.76 -19.00
CA ARG A 349 -9.38 -6.44 -20.43
C ARG A 349 -8.27 -5.54 -20.96
N LEU A 350 -7.96 -4.45 -20.25
CA LEU A 350 -6.85 -3.55 -20.60
C LEU A 350 -5.51 -4.29 -20.69
N VAL A 351 -5.24 -5.19 -19.74
CA VAL A 351 -3.99 -5.98 -19.75
C VAL A 351 -3.93 -6.91 -20.96
N ALA A 352 -5.04 -7.56 -21.31
CA ALA A 352 -5.12 -8.45 -22.45
C ALA A 352 -5.03 -7.71 -23.80
N GLU A 353 -5.79 -6.63 -23.97
CA GLU A 353 -5.87 -5.84 -25.20
C GLU A 353 -4.51 -5.21 -25.57
N TYR A 354 -3.77 -4.71 -24.58
CA TYR A 354 -2.48 -4.06 -24.80
C TYR A 354 -1.28 -4.98 -24.55
N GLY A 355 -1.50 -6.28 -24.35
CA GLY A 355 -0.42 -7.27 -24.18
C GLY A 355 0.54 -6.94 -23.03
N LEU A 356 0.04 -6.39 -21.91
CA LEU A 356 0.88 -5.96 -20.81
C LEU A 356 1.45 -7.16 -20.05
N THR A 357 2.78 -7.27 -20.01
CA THR A 357 3.48 -8.36 -19.33
C THR A 357 4.37 -7.86 -18.18
N ASP A 358 4.56 -8.73 -17.19
CA ASP A 358 5.54 -8.54 -16.13
C ASP A 358 6.96 -8.97 -16.57
N SER A 359 7.89 -8.98 -15.61
CA SER A 359 9.30 -9.31 -15.89
C SER A 359 9.52 -10.80 -16.20
N ASP A 360 8.56 -11.66 -15.83
CA ASP A 360 8.57 -13.10 -16.08
C ASP A 360 7.77 -13.47 -17.34
N GLY A 361 7.30 -12.47 -18.10
CA GLY A 361 6.50 -12.66 -19.31
C GLY A 361 5.04 -13.03 -19.06
N ARG A 362 4.56 -13.00 -17.81
CA ARG A 362 3.17 -13.30 -17.46
C ARG A 362 2.29 -12.04 -17.58
N PRO A 363 0.96 -12.17 -17.73
CA PRO A 363 0.06 -11.02 -17.78
C PRO A 363 0.21 -10.11 -16.55
N LEU A 364 0.39 -8.81 -16.80
CA LEU A 364 0.72 -7.84 -15.77
C LEU A 364 -0.44 -7.70 -14.76
N ARG A 365 -0.21 -8.11 -13.51
CA ARG A 365 -1.18 -7.94 -12.43
C ARG A 365 -1.23 -6.47 -11.99
N ILE A 366 -2.17 -5.70 -12.52
CA ILE A 366 -2.47 -4.34 -12.06
C ILE A 366 -3.44 -4.38 -10.87
N ASN A 367 -3.38 -3.43 -9.95
CA ASN A 367 -4.46 -3.13 -8.98
C ASN A 367 -4.17 -1.78 -8.33
N ILE A 368 -5.18 -1.12 -7.76
CA ILE A 368 -5.01 0.22 -7.16
C ILE A 368 -3.99 0.21 -6.01
N SER A 369 -3.90 -0.87 -5.22
CA SER A 369 -2.90 -0.98 -4.15
C SER A 369 -1.46 -1.00 -4.69
N ARG A 370 -1.22 -1.71 -5.79
CA ARG A 370 0.04 -1.73 -6.55
C ARG A 370 0.34 -0.37 -7.18
N LEU A 371 -0.66 0.31 -7.76
CA LEU A 371 -0.49 1.68 -8.26
C LEU A 371 -0.13 2.66 -7.13
N ARG A 372 -0.75 2.53 -5.96
CA ARG A 372 -0.43 3.32 -4.77
C ARG A 372 0.99 3.06 -4.27
N LYS A 373 1.50 1.82 -4.33
CA LYS A 373 2.91 1.48 -4.05
C LYS A 373 3.87 2.10 -5.06
N THR A 374 3.54 2.01 -6.35
CA THR A 374 4.31 2.66 -7.41
C THR A 374 4.39 4.17 -7.21
N PHE A 375 3.30 4.82 -6.80
CA PHE A 375 3.29 6.24 -6.48
C PHE A 375 4.16 6.54 -5.26
N ALA A 376 4.03 5.77 -4.16
CA ALA A 376 4.84 5.92 -2.96
C ALA A 376 6.35 5.89 -3.25
N ASN A 377 6.80 4.84 -3.94
CA ASN A 377 8.22 4.69 -4.29
C ASN A 377 8.71 5.84 -5.15
N ARG A 378 7.87 6.31 -6.08
CA ARG A 378 8.24 7.44 -6.93
C ARG A 378 8.40 8.75 -6.15
N ILE A 379 7.53 9.04 -5.19
CA ILE A 379 7.69 10.22 -4.34
C ILE A 379 8.95 10.09 -3.47
N PHE A 380 9.20 8.91 -2.91
CA PHE A 380 10.40 8.66 -2.12
C PHE A 380 11.68 8.87 -2.93
N GLU A 381 11.74 8.33 -4.16
CA GLU A 381 12.86 8.58 -5.10
C GLU A 381 13.01 10.07 -5.43
N LEU A 382 11.90 10.79 -5.66
CA LEU A 382 11.93 12.21 -6.05
C LEU A 382 12.27 13.15 -4.89
N THR A 383 12.14 12.68 -3.66
CA THR A 383 12.43 13.43 -2.43
C THR A 383 13.74 12.97 -1.79
N ASP A 384 14.59 12.28 -2.55
CA ASP A 384 15.88 11.75 -2.12
C ASP A 384 15.82 10.96 -0.79
N GLY A 385 14.71 10.25 -0.56
CA GLY A 385 14.52 9.40 0.61
C GLY A 385 13.80 10.04 1.80
N ASP A 386 13.14 11.19 1.63
CA ASP A 386 12.34 11.80 2.70
C ASP A 386 11.04 11.01 2.98
N LEU A 387 11.08 10.24 4.08
CA LEU A 387 9.96 9.46 4.59
C LEU A 387 8.77 10.33 5.01
N ALA A 388 9.01 11.50 5.60
CA ALA A 388 7.96 12.37 6.12
C ALA A 388 7.15 13.00 4.98
N THR A 389 7.84 13.51 3.96
CA THR A 389 7.20 14.05 2.75
C THR A 389 6.46 12.96 1.98
N THR A 390 7.05 11.76 1.87
CA THR A 390 6.38 10.60 1.25
C THR A 390 5.12 10.18 2.01
N ALA A 391 5.16 10.18 3.34
CA ALA A 391 4.02 9.84 4.19
C ALA A 391 2.88 10.87 4.07
N ALA A 392 3.23 12.16 4.08
CA ALA A 392 2.28 13.25 3.85
C ALA A 392 1.63 13.13 2.46
N ALA A 393 2.44 12.86 1.43
CA ALA A 393 1.98 12.63 0.06
C ALA A 393 1.08 11.40 -0.10
N LEU A 394 1.09 10.44 0.82
CA LEU A 394 0.18 9.28 0.83
C LEU A 394 -1.04 9.44 1.77
N GLY A 395 -1.01 10.47 2.63
CA GLY A 395 -1.97 10.66 3.72
C GLY A 395 -1.87 9.54 4.76
N ASN A 396 -0.65 9.12 5.09
CA ASN A 396 -0.28 8.08 6.06
C ASN A 396 0.65 8.68 7.14
N THR A 397 0.87 7.95 8.25
CA THR A 397 1.96 8.26 9.19
C THR A 397 3.31 7.75 8.66
N PRO A 398 4.45 8.32 9.06
CA PRO A 398 5.79 7.85 8.65
C PRO A 398 6.00 6.35 8.92
N GLN A 399 5.58 5.86 10.10
CA GLN A 399 5.67 4.45 10.50
C GLN A 399 4.92 3.51 9.54
N VAL A 400 3.70 3.89 9.12
CA VAL A 400 2.89 3.09 8.18
C VAL A 400 3.51 3.10 6.79
N THR A 401 4.11 4.22 6.38
CA THR A 401 4.79 4.36 5.09
C THR A 401 6.06 3.52 5.02
N ASP A 402 6.88 3.55 6.07
CA ASP A 402 8.10 2.75 6.19
C ASP A 402 7.81 1.25 6.09
N GLN A 403 6.98 0.72 7.01
CA GLN A 403 6.69 -0.71 7.10
C GLN A 403 6.00 -1.28 5.85
N ASN A 404 5.05 -0.54 5.28
CA ASN A 404 4.22 -1.09 4.22
C ASN A 404 4.73 -0.71 2.83
N TYR A 405 5.32 0.46 2.62
CA TYR A 405 5.55 1.00 1.27
C TYR A 405 7.03 1.09 0.88
N LEU A 406 7.94 1.21 1.84
CA LEU A 406 9.39 1.34 1.59
C LEU A 406 10.18 0.09 1.94
N GLY A 407 9.50 -1.04 2.15
CA GLY A 407 10.15 -2.32 2.32
C GLY A 407 11.09 -2.61 1.12
N PRO A 408 12.30 -3.14 1.37
CA PRO A 408 13.29 -3.36 0.32
C PRO A 408 12.69 -4.24 -0.77
N ASP A 409 12.73 -3.75 -2.01
CA ASP A 409 12.34 -4.52 -3.21
C ASP A 409 13.27 -5.73 -3.39
N GLU A 410 12.94 -6.65 -4.29
CA GLU A 410 13.78 -7.85 -4.48
C GLU A 410 15.21 -7.51 -4.90
N ASN A 411 15.41 -6.41 -5.62
CA ASN A 411 16.73 -5.91 -5.99
C ASN A 411 17.50 -5.36 -4.79
N ALA A 412 16.86 -4.60 -3.90
CA ALA A 412 17.43 -4.15 -2.64
C ALA A 412 17.74 -5.35 -1.76
N ARG A 413 16.84 -6.32 -1.60
CA ARG A 413 17.13 -7.54 -0.81
C ARG A 413 18.31 -8.33 -1.39
N ARG A 414 18.40 -8.50 -2.70
CA ARG A 414 19.55 -9.14 -3.37
C ARG A 414 20.83 -8.34 -3.16
N ASN A 415 20.80 -7.02 -3.30
CA ASN A 415 21.97 -6.16 -3.08
C ASN A 415 22.42 -6.16 -1.61
N TRP A 416 21.49 -6.15 -0.66
CA TRP A 416 21.79 -6.22 0.77
C TRP A 416 22.27 -7.61 1.19
N GLN A 417 21.71 -8.67 0.62
CA GLN A 417 22.19 -10.04 0.80
C GLN A 417 23.59 -10.21 0.19
N PHE A 418 23.84 -9.62 -0.98
CA PHE A 418 25.16 -9.57 -1.61
C PHE A 418 26.17 -8.79 -0.76
N MET A 419 25.82 -7.59 -0.29
CA MET A 419 26.66 -6.81 0.62
C MET A 419 26.92 -7.52 1.96
N GLY A 420 25.91 -8.20 2.50
CA GLY A 420 26.04 -9.00 3.72
C GLY A 420 26.93 -10.22 3.54
N VAL A 421 26.81 -10.93 2.41
CA VAL A 421 27.68 -12.07 2.06
C VAL A 421 29.11 -11.61 1.84
N VAL A 422 29.33 -10.50 1.13
CA VAL A 422 30.66 -9.91 0.92
C VAL A 422 31.28 -9.47 2.25
N LEU A 423 30.52 -8.79 3.12
CA LEU A 423 31.00 -8.35 4.44
C LEU A 423 31.32 -9.52 5.37
N VAL A 424 30.47 -10.55 5.41
CA VAL A 424 30.71 -11.76 6.22
C VAL A 424 31.93 -12.51 5.71
N GLN A 425 32.09 -12.63 4.39
CA GLN A 425 33.26 -13.26 3.79
C GLN A 425 34.54 -12.48 4.11
N GLU A 426 34.53 -11.15 4.02
CA GLU A 426 35.66 -10.28 4.40
C GLU A 426 36.00 -10.33 5.90
N LEU A 427 35.01 -10.48 6.77
CA LEU A 427 35.21 -10.67 8.21
C LEU A 427 35.85 -12.03 8.51
N LEU A 428 35.41 -13.09 7.80
CA LEU A 428 35.96 -14.44 7.95
C LEU A 428 37.39 -14.53 7.40
N THR A 429 37.70 -13.82 6.32
CA THR A 429 39.03 -13.82 5.69
C THR A 429 39.98 -12.73 6.22
N ARG A 430 39.51 -11.85 7.10
CA ARG A 430 40.26 -10.66 7.59
C ARG A 430 40.77 -9.74 6.48
N THR A 431 40.06 -9.68 5.36
CA THR A 431 40.42 -8.86 4.18
C THR A 431 39.43 -7.71 3.98
N ILE A 432 39.07 -7.03 5.07
CA ILE A 432 38.15 -5.88 5.01
C ILE A 432 38.71 -4.84 4.05
N GLY A 433 37.98 -4.55 2.97
CA GLY A 433 38.36 -3.56 1.97
C GLY A 433 39.15 -4.07 0.76
N ALA A 434 39.42 -5.38 0.64
CA ALA A 434 40.14 -5.96 -0.50
C ALA A 434 39.31 -6.09 -1.79
N THR A 435 37.98 -5.99 -1.70
CA THR A 435 37.07 -6.03 -2.87
C THR A 435 36.97 -4.69 -3.61
N TYR A 436 37.52 -3.61 -3.06
CA TYR A 436 37.48 -2.28 -3.68
C TYR A 436 38.78 -2.00 -4.42
N ARG A 437 38.69 -1.61 -5.69
CA ARG A 437 39.84 -1.18 -6.47
C ARG A 437 40.14 0.30 -6.21
N ASP A 438 41.42 0.61 -6.04
CA ASP A 438 41.86 1.99 -5.89
C ASP A 438 41.72 2.74 -7.23
N THR A 439 41.19 3.96 -7.17
CA THR A 439 41.00 4.82 -8.33
C THR A 439 41.52 6.23 -8.04
N PRO A 440 41.80 7.05 -9.06
CA PRO A 440 42.21 8.45 -8.88
C PRO A 440 41.18 9.34 -8.18
N MET A 441 39.96 8.84 -7.91
CA MET A 441 38.91 9.52 -7.14
C MET A 441 38.82 9.04 -5.69
N GLY A 442 39.12 7.77 -5.45
CA GLY A 442 38.81 7.04 -4.21
C GLY A 442 38.61 5.56 -4.49
N ARG A 443 37.72 4.88 -3.77
CA ARG A 443 37.53 3.42 -3.92
C ARG A 443 36.31 3.06 -4.77
N CYS A 444 36.47 2.07 -5.65
CA CYS A 444 35.39 1.56 -6.51
C CYS A 444 35.14 0.07 -6.27
N ALA A 445 33.89 -0.30 -6.00
CA ALA A 445 33.49 -1.69 -5.76
C ALA A 445 33.40 -2.53 -7.04
N ASP A 446 33.09 -1.91 -8.20
CA ASP A 446 32.92 -2.62 -9.46
C ASP A 446 33.23 -1.73 -10.68
N PRO A 447 34.49 -1.72 -11.14
CA PRO A 447 34.90 -0.92 -12.28
C PRO A 447 34.50 -1.50 -13.64
N VAL A 448 34.03 -2.74 -13.72
CA VAL A 448 33.72 -3.43 -14.99
C VAL A 448 32.21 -3.43 -15.25
N ASN A 449 31.40 -3.72 -14.23
CA ASN A 449 29.95 -3.83 -14.32
C ASN A 449 29.18 -2.76 -13.52
N GLY A 450 29.90 -1.80 -12.91
CA GLY A 450 29.31 -0.70 -12.17
C GLY A 450 28.28 0.11 -12.95
N GLN A 451 27.47 0.89 -12.23
CA GLN A 451 26.34 1.67 -12.77
C GLN A 451 26.65 2.48 -14.04
N TYR A 452 27.86 3.05 -14.11
CA TYR A 452 28.35 3.85 -15.24
C TYR A 452 29.50 3.19 -16.00
N ALA A 453 29.80 1.92 -15.71
CA ALA A 453 30.87 1.18 -16.36
C ALA A 453 30.49 0.80 -17.80
N PRO A 454 31.48 0.62 -18.70
CA PRO A 454 31.25 0.29 -20.11
C PRO A 454 30.67 -1.12 -20.33
N LYS A 455 30.74 -2.02 -19.34
CA LYS A 455 30.22 -3.40 -19.39
C LYS A 455 30.73 -4.20 -20.60
N ARG A 456 32.00 -4.00 -20.95
CA ARG A 456 32.72 -4.74 -22.00
C ARG A 456 33.90 -5.46 -21.38
N GLU A 457 34.19 -6.64 -21.88
CA GLU A 457 35.30 -7.47 -21.41
C GLU A 457 36.63 -6.73 -21.62
N GLY A 458 37.45 -6.64 -20.56
CA GLY A 458 38.72 -5.90 -20.55
C GLY A 458 38.63 -4.37 -20.36
N ALA A 459 37.43 -3.77 -20.38
CA ALA A 459 37.28 -2.31 -20.23
C ALA A 459 37.01 -1.89 -18.78
N THR A 460 37.78 -0.90 -18.29
CA THR A 460 37.62 -0.31 -16.94
C THR A 460 36.85 1.01 -17.03
N CYS A 461 35.94 1.25 -16.09
CA CYS A 461 35.17 2.50 -16.00
C CYS A 461 36.09 3.71 -15.79
N MET A 462 36.02 4.67 -16.72
CA MET A 462 36.72 5.96 -16.64
C MET A 462 35.75 7.14 -16.48
N ASN A 463 34.47 6.88 -16.19
CA ASN A 463 33.45 7.93 -16.03
C ASN A 463 33.53 8.60 -14.64
N PHE A 464 34.63 9.31 -14.44
CA PHE A 464 34.98 9.94 -13.16
C PHE A 464 34.03 11.08 -12.79
N MET A 465 33.43 11.73 -13.79
CA MET A 465 32.45 12.80 -13.62
C MET A 465 31.19 12.32 -12.88
N ASN A 466 30.85 11.03 -12.99
CA ASN A 466 29.70 10.43 -12.34
C ASN A 466 30.04 9.64 -11.06
N CYS A 467 31.32 9.57 -10.65
CA CYS A 467 31.73 8.80 -9.47
C CYS A 467 30.97 9.20 -8.20
N LEU A 468 30.82 10.50 -7.92
CA LEU A 468 30.10 11.00 -6.73
C LEU A 468 28.61 10.65 -6.70
N ARG A 469 28.06 10.20 -7.83
CA ARG A 469 26.65 9.78 -7.99
C ARG A 469 26.53 8.28 -8.22
N CYS A 470 27.65 7.57 -8.29
CA CYS A 470 27.71 6.14 -8.55
C CYS A 470 27.50 5.37 -7.25
N LYS A 471 26.57 4.41 -7.26
CA LYS A 471 26.31 3.56 -6.08
C LYS A 471 27.47 2.64 -5.68
N HIS A 472 28.48 2.50 -6.54
CA HIS A 472 29.65 1.64 -6.31
C HIS A 472 30.90 2.43 -5.87
N TYR A 473 30.76 3.74 -5.64
CA TYR A 473 31.85 4.61 -5.25
C TYR A 473 31.85 4.88 -3.74
N ALA A 474 33.01 4.78 -3.12
CA ALA A 474 33.22 5.02 -1.69
C ALA A 474 34.45 5.91 -1.46
N VAL A 475 34.35 6.79 -0.46
CA VAL A 475 35.43 7.70 -0.06
C VAL A 475 35.76 7.43 1.39
N THR A 476 37.03 7.10 1.67
CA THR A 476 37.57 6.99 3.02
C THR A 476 38.37 8.23 3.40
N ALA A 477 38.79 8.34 4.66
CA ALA A 477 39.60 9.47 5.12
C ALA A 477 40.94 9.59 4.35
N GLU A 478 41.49 8.47 3.91
CA GLU A 478 42.73 8.40 3.11
C GLU A 478 42.52 8.92 1.67
N ASP A 479 41.29 8.85 1.16
CA ASP A 479 40.92 9.25 -0.19
C ASP A 479 40.55 10.73 -0.31
N LEU A 480 40.46 11.47 0.80
CA LEU A 480 40.09 12.89 0.81
C LEU A 480 41.03 13.73 -0.07
N TYR A 481 42.32 13.41 -0.07
CA TYR A 481 43.32 14.07 -0.92
C TYR A 481 43.02 13.88 -2.43
N LYS A 482 42.61 12.68 -2.84
CA LYS A 482 42.24 12.36 -4.24
C LYS A 482 40.96 13.11 -4.63
N LEU A 483 39.96 13.09 -3.75
CA LEU A 483 38.70 13.80 -3.93
C LEU A 483 38.90 15.32 -4.07
N PHE A 484 39.72 15.93 -3.21
CA PHE A 484 40.00 17.37 -3.27
C PHE A 484 40.85 17.76 -4.49
N SER A 485 41.73 16.87 -4.96
CA SER A 485 42.50 17.10 -6.19
C SER A 485 41.57 17.21 -7.40
N PHE A 486 40.56 16.33 -7.50
CA PHE A 486 39.52 16.45 -8.52
C PHE A 486 38.64 17.69 -8.34
N TYR A 487 38.26 17.99 -7.10
CA TYR A 487 37.46 19.17 -6.77
C TYR A 487 38.11 20.45 -7.33
N PHE A 488 39.40 20.66 -7.07
CA PHE A 488 40.12 21.83 -7.59
C PHE A 488 40.27 21.79 -9.11
N ARG A 489 40.45 20.60 -9.70
CA ARG A 489 40.48 20.45 -11.16
C ARG A 489 39.16 20.88 -11.82
N VAL A 490 38.02 20.50 -11.26
CA VAL A 490 36.69 20.91 -11.73
C VAL A 490 36.45 22.40 -11.57
N LEU A 491 36.95 23.01 -10.49
CA LEU A 491 36.89 24.47 -10.32
C LEU A 491 37.76 25.21 -11.32
N ALA A 492 38.94 24.67 -11.67
CA ALA A 492 39.83 25.26 -12.67
C ALA A 492 39.21 25.27 -14.08
N GLU A 493 38.33 24.32 -14.41
CA GLU A 493 37.60 24.31 -15.70
C GLU A 493 36.57 25.44 -15.82
N ARG A 494 36.20 26.11 -14.71
CA ARG A 494 35.25 27.23 -14.73
C ARG A 494 35.72 28.42 -15.56
N SER A 495 37.03 28.68 -15.61
CA SER A 495 37.60 29.77 -16.40
C SER A 495 37.78 29.41 -17.88
N ARG A 496 37.70 28.13 -18.24
CA ARG A 496 37.92 27.60 -19.58
C ARG A 496 36.62 27.30 -20.36
N MET A 497 35.47 27.46 -19.71
CA MET A 497 34.17 27.08 -20.26
C MET A 497 33.15 28.21 -20.14
N ASP A 498 32.12 28.19 -21.00
CA ASP A 498 30.98 29.09 -20.89
C ASP A 498 30.25 28.93 -19.53
N LYS A 499 29.83 30.06 -18.96
CA LYS A 499 29.20 30.12 -17.62
C LYS A 499 27.92 29.29 -17.54
N ARG A 500 27.09 29.24 -18.60
CA ARG A 500 25.85 28.46 -18.62
C ARG A 500 26.15 26.97 -18.72
N ARG A 501 27.15 26.60 -19.53
CA ARG A 501 27.60 25.21 -19.66
C ARG A 501 28.18 24.68 -18.34
N TRP A 502 29.04 25.45 -17.68
CA TRP A 502 29.60 25.08 -16.37
C TRP A 502 28.52 24.91 -15.30
N ALA A 503 27.54 25.82 -15.26
CA ALA A 503 26.41 25.74 -14.33
C ALA A 503 25.57 24.48 -14.52
N ARG A 504 25.44 23.99 -15.75
CA ARG A 504 24.65 22.79 -16.09
C ARG A 504 25.41 21.49 -15.81
N GLU A 505 26.68 21.41 -16.21
CA GLU A 505 27.43 20.16 -16.27
C GLU A 505 28.34 19.92 -15.07
N TYR A 506 28.90 20.97 -14.45
CA TYR A 506 29.99 20.83 -13.46
C TYR A 506 29.66 21.40 -12.08
N ALA A 507 28.79 22.40 -11.98
CA ALA A 507 28.52 23.12 -10.72
C ALA A 507 27.96 22.25 -9.58
N HIS A 508 27.37 21.09 -9.91
CA HIS A 508 26.86 20.15 -8.92
C HIS A 508 27.97 19.38 -8.18
N ILE A 509 29.15 19.20 -8.79
CA ILE A 509 30.24 18.40 -8.26
C ILE A 509 30.87 19.05 -7.02
N PRO A 510 31.32 20.33 -7.05
CA PRO A 510 31.83 21.00 -5.85
C PRO A 510 30.81 21.03 -4.71
N ARG A 511 29.52 21.23 -5.02
CA ARG A 511 28.44 21.24 -4.03
C ARG A 511 28.26 19.89 -3.35
N LEU A 512 28.36 18.78 -4.09
CA LEU A 512 28.30 17.43 -3.53
C LEU A 512 29.49 17.13 -2.62
N VAL A 513 30.69 17.57 -3.01
CA VAL A 513 31.88 17.40 -2.16
C VAL A 513 31.72 18.17 -0.85
N ASP A 514 31.41 19.46 -0.91
CA ASP A 514 31.36 20.32 0.28
C ASP A 514 30.14 20.01 1.17
N HIS A 515 28.93 19.93 0.60
CA HIS A 515 27.69 19.86 1.38
C HIS A 515 27.20 18.45 1.68
N TYR A 516 27.68 17.43 0.95
CA TYR A 516 27.23 16.06 1.15
C TYR A 516 28.35 15.17 1.69
N ILE A 517 29.53 15.17 1.08
CA ILE A 517 30.62 14.28 1.53
C ILE A 517 31.30 14.83 2.78
N VAL A 518 31.78 16.07 2.73
CA VAL A 518 32.52 16.69 3.84
C VAL A 518 31.60 16.98 5.02
N ALA A 519 30.49 17.70 4.78
CA ALA A 519 29.57 18.09 5.86
C ALA A 519 28.95 16.88 6.59
N GLU A 520 28.54 15.83 5.86
CA GLU A 520 27.99 14.62 6.50
C GLU A 520 29.08 13.78 7.16
N GLY A 521 30.27 13.69 6.57
CA GLY A 521 31.40 12.98 7.15
C GLY A 521 31.87 13.61 8.47
N LEU A 522 31.86 14.94 8.58
CA LEU A 522 32.11 15.66 9.83
C LEU A 522 30.98 15.45 10.85
N ARG A 523 29.72 15.56 10.42
CA ARG A 523 28.54 15.37 11.29
C ARG A 523 28.51 13.97 11.91
N ARG A 524 28.88 12.94 11.15
CA ARG A 524 28.91 11.54 11.60
C ARG A 524 30.21 11.15 12.33
N GLY A 525 31.17 12.06 12.43
CA GLY A 525 32.49 11.78 13.02
C GLY A 525 33.35 10.81 12.20
N THR A 526 32.98 10.55 10.94
CA THR A 526 33.76 9.70 10.03
C THR A 526 35.02 10.42 9.54
N PHE A 527 34.96 11.75 9.41
CA PHE A 527 36.11 12.60 9.12
C PHE A 527 36.39 13.54 10.30
N LYS A 528 37.68 13.81 10.56
CA LYS A 528 38.12 14.85 11.49
C LYS A 528 38.33 16.15 10.71
N ALA A 529 37.94 17.29 11.29
CA ALA A 529 38.10 18.60 10.66
C ALA A 529 39.55 18.86 10.23
N GLU A 530 40.50 18.54 11.10
CA GLU A 530 41.95 18.65 10.83
C GLU A 530 42.39 17.85 9.60
N ALA A 531 41.88 16.61 9.44
CA ALA A 531 42.23 15.75 8.31
C ALA A 531 41.61 16.24 6.99
N VAL A 532 40.40 16.83 7.05
CA VAL A 532 39.75 17.45 5.90
C VAL A 532 40.53 18.67 5.41
N GLU A 533 40.87 19.58 6.33
CA GLU A 533 41.64 20.78 5.99
C GLU A 533 43.06 20.44 5.51
N ALA A 534 43.74 19.50 6.18
CA ALA A 534 45.06 19.05 5.74
C ALA A 534 45.03 18.42 4.34
N ALA A 535 44.03 17.58 4.05
CA ALA A 535 43.85 16.99 2.72
C ALA A 535 43.49 18.03 1.64
N ARG A 536 42.68 19.03 2.00
CA ARG A 536 42.27 20.14 1.12
C ARG A 536 43.47 21.03 0.79
N GLU A 537 44.27 21.44 1.76
CA GLU A 537 45.47 22.24 1.52
C GLU A 537 46.54 21.45 0.77
N ARG A 538 46.72 20.16 1.09
CA ARG A 538 47.61 19.28 0.33
C ARG A 538 47.21 19.20 -1.14
N ALA A 539 45.92 19.01 -1.43
CA ALA A 539 45.43 18.94 -2.81
C ALA A 539 45.54 20.28 -3.57
N ARG A 540 45.54 21.42 -2.85
CA ARG A 540 45.76 22.74 -3.45
C ARG A 540 47.24 22.98 -3.78
N ALA A 541 48.15 22.62 -2.87
CA ALA A 541 49.59 22.83 -3.03
C ALA A 541 50.23 21.80 -3.98
N LEU A 542 49.81 20.54 -3.88
CA LEU A 542 50.34 19.43 -4.66
C LEU A 542 49.16 18.52 -5.08
N PRO A 543 48.45 18.81 -6.18
CA PRO A 543 47.33 17.98 -6.62
C PRO A 543 47.79 16.58 -7.02
N HIS A 544 46.90 15.60 -6.89
CA HIS A 544 47.17 14.23 -7.32
C HIS A 544 47.61 14.19 -8.80
N PRO A 545 48.70 13.47 -9.15
CA PRO A 545 49.28 13.51 -10.50
C PRO A 545 48.29 13.27 -11.64
N PHE A 546 47.32 12.38 -11.43
CA PHE A 546 46.27 12.12 -12.43
C PHE A 546 45.43 13.36 -12.78
N TRP A 547 45.26 14.32 -11.87
CA TRP A 547 44.40 15.50 -12.08
C TRP A 547 45.18 16.78 -12.41
N THR A 548 46.48 16.69 -12.70
CA THR A 548 47.26 17.85 -13.12
C THR A 548 46.90 18.24 -14.56
N VAL A 549 46.97 19.54 -14.84
CA VAL A 549 46.63 20.12 -16.16
C VAL A 549 47.53 19.58 -17.27
N GLU A 550 48.77 19.20 -16.94
CA GLU A 550 49.75 18.65 -17.88
C GLU A 550 49.41 17.24 -18.38
N LEU A 551 48.67 16.44 -17.60
CA LEU A 551 48.25 15.08 -17.98
C LEU A 551 46.86 15.00 -18.62
N ILE A 552 45.95 15.94 -18.30
CA ILE A 552 44.58 15.98 -18.84
C ILE A 552 44.27 17.43 -19.24
N ASN A 553 44.31 17.72 -20.54
CA ASN A 553 44.05 19.08 -21.06
C ASN A 553 42.61 19.54 -20.83
N THR A 554 41.62 18.66 -21.05
CA THR A 554 40.18 18.93 -20.85
C THR A 554 39.47 17.77 -20.15
N LEU A 555 38.49 18.08 -19.29
CA LEU A 555 37.67 17.05 -18.62
C LEU A 555 36.63 16.39 -19.55
N GLU A 556 36.45 16.91 -20.76
CA GLU A 556 35.54 16.37 -21.78
C GLU A 556 35.90 14.95 -22.21
N VAL A 557 37.16 14.54 -22.06
CA VAL A 557 37.64 13.18 -22.36
C VAL A 557 36.95 12.10 -21.50
N PHE A 558 36.33 12.50 -20.38
CA PHE A 558 35.65 11.59 -19.44
C PHE A 558 34.12 11.76 -19.41
N ALA A 559 33.55 12.57 -20.31
CA ALA A 559 32.12 12.89 -20.38
C ALA A 559 31.27 11.75 -20.97
#